data_AF-A0A1R3UTB0-F1
#
_entry.id   AF-A0A1R3UTB0-F1
#
_cell.length_a   1.000
_cell.length_b   1.000
_cell.length_c   1.000
_cell.angle_alpha   90.00
_cell.angle_beta   90.00
_cell.angle_gamma   90.00
#
_symmetry.space_group_name_H-M   'P 1'
#
loop_
_entity.id
_entity.type
_entity.pdbx_description
1 polymer ?
#
loop_
_entity_poly.entity_id
_entity_poly.type
_entity_poly.pdbx_seq_one_letter_code
_entity_poly.pdbx_strand_id
1 'polypeptide(L)'
;MTYNESEKPRGRTVPGPFLPEREFFTDAAGPELRERIITDMRALATLLEEHPQLPISPHTSVDVTYFPRTESDQAALAEVVEAGAYLGRIPAWEGDHYLVEHACGAGRYRVVAIPEAVRARYRAWLTSTGHVRQD
;
A
#
# COMPACT_ATOMS: atom_id res chain seq x y z
N MET A 1 -2.01 -61.72 -24.62
CA MET A 1 -0.74 -61.17 -25.16
C MET A 1 -0.33 -60.05 -24.21
N THR A 2 0.69 -60.31 -23.43
CA THR A 2 1.21 -59.50 -22.31
C THR A 2 2.28 -58.54 -22.84
N TYR A 3 2.15 -57.24 -22.58
CA TYR A 3 3.22 -56.23 -22.63
C TYR A 3 2.81 -55.11 -21.66
N ASN A 4 3.32 -55.04 -20.43
CA ASN A 4 4.64 -54.63 -19.93
C ASN A 4 4.80 -53.11 -19.74
N GLU A 5 4.81 -52.76 -18.44
CA GLU A 5 5.50 -51.69 -17.71
C GLU A 5 5.86 -50.32 -18.33
N SER A 6 5.59 -49.32 -17.49
CA SER A 6 6.43 -48.17 -17.15
C SER A 6 6.52 -46.99 -18.10
N GLU A 7 5.93 -45.87 -17.67
CA GLU A 7 6.70 -44.65 -17.35
C GLU A 7 5.80 -43.70 -16.53
N LYS A 8 6.09 -43.55 -15.24
CA LYS A 8 5.55 -42.43 -14.44
C LYS A 8 6.17 -41.15 -15.01
N PRO A 9 5.38 -40.13 -15.39
CA PRO A 9 5.98 -38.86 -15.78
C PRO A 9 6.68 -38.28 -14.55
N ARG A 10 8.01 -38.13 -14.68
CA ARG A 10 8.87 -37.44 -13.73
C ARG A 10 8.20 -36.11 -13.39
N GLY A 11 7.92 -35.91 -12.10
CA GLY A 11 7.44 -34.65 -11.57
C GLY A 11 8.35 -33.55 -12.09
N ARG A 12 7.82 -32.76 -13.02
CA ARG A 12 8.44 -31.52 -13.43
C ARG A 12 8.37 -30.67 -12.19
N THR A 13 9.47 -30.58 -11.44
CA THR A 13 9.65 -29.52 -10.44
C THR A 13 9.50 -28.24 -11.22
N VAL A 14 8.28 -27.69 -11.23
CA VAL A 14 8.08 -26.33 -11.68
C VAL A 14 8.95 -25.50 -10.75
N PRO A 15 9.96 -24.78 -11.26
CA PRO A 15 10.48 -23.68 -10.49
C PRO A 15 9.25 -22.81 -10.23
N GLY A 16 8.83 -22.68 -8.96
CA GLY A 16 7.84 -21.67 -8.61
C GLY A 16 8.27 -20.36 -9.28
N PRO A 17 7.32 -19.56 -9.81
CA PRO A 17 7.70 -18.37 -10.55
C PRO A 17 8.64 -17.56 -9.65
N PHE A 18 9.90 -17.50 -10.05
CA PHE A 18 10.85 -16.52 -9.60
C PHE A 18 10.28 -15.22 -10.15
N LEU A 19 9.34 -14.62 -9.42
CA LEU A 19 8.84 -13.31 -9.74
C LEU A 19 10.06 -12.40 -9.60
N PRO A 20 10.57 -11.81 -10.69
CA PRO A 20 11.57 -10.77 -10.54
C PRO A 20 10.97 -9.72 -9.59
N GLU A 21 11.80 -9.19 -8.71
CA GLU A 21 11.45 -8.13 -7.75
C GLU A 21 10.55 -7.13 -8.47
N ARG A 22 9.26 -7.10 -8.09
CA ARG A 22 8.24 -6.36 -8.84
C ARG A 22 8.47 -4.88 -8.58
N GLU A 23 9.30 -4.24 -9.41
CA GLU A 23 9.52 -2.78 -9.54
C GLU A 23 8.25 -2.04 -10.01
N PHE A 24 7.06 -2.47 -9.58
CA PHE A 24 5.81 -1.80 -9.90
C PHE A 24 5.56 -0.59 -8.99
N PHE A 25 6.12 -0.59 -7.78
CA PHE A 25 5.89 0.47 -6.80
C PHE A 25 7.12 1.35 -6.69
N THR A 26 7.02 2.58 -7.20
CA THR A 26 8.15 3.51 -7.35
C THR A 26 8.81 3.95 -6.05
N ASP A 27 8.06 3.98 -4.94
CA ASP A 27 8.56 4.45 -3.64
C ASP A 27 8.28 3.44 -2.51
N ALA A 28 8.15 2.16 -2.86
CA ALA A 28 7.92 1.14 -1.85
C ALA A 28 9.15 1.01 -0.94
N ALA A 29 8.90 0.89 0.37
CA ALA A 29 9.94 0.59 1.33
C ALA A 29 10.67 -0.71 0.93
N GLY A 30 12.01 -0.65 0.92
CA GLY A 30 12.84 -1.83 0.75
C GLY A 30 12.61 -2.88 1.86
N PRO A 31 13.07 -4.12 1.66
CA PRO A 31 12.77 -5.25 2.55
C PRO A 31 13.16 -5.00 4.01
N GLU A 32 14.32 -4.37 4.27
CA GLU A 32 14.78 -4.08 5.63
C GLU A 32 13.87 -3.08 6.37
N LEU A 33 13.51 -1.97 5.70
CA LEU A 33 12.62 -0.97 6.30
C LEU A 33 11.21 -1.55 6.50
N ARG A 34 10.73 -2.36 5.56
CA ARG A 34 9.46 -3.08 5.68
C ARG A 34 9.46 -3.99 6.91
N GLU A 35 10.50 -4.79 7.09
CA GLU A 35 10.64 -5.70 8.22
C GLU A 35 10.70 -4.94 9.55
N ARG A 36 11.45 -3.84 9.59
CA ARG A 36 11.53 -2.97 10.76
C ARG A 36 10.18 -2.39 11.13
N ILE A 37 9.44 -1.81 10.18
CA ILE A 37 8.10 -1.24 10.42
C ILE A 37 7.15 -2.30 10.97
N ILE A 38 7.16 -3.51 10.40
CA ILE A 38 6.33 -4.62 10.88
C ILE A 38 6.71 -5.02 12.31
N THR A 39 8.01 -5.06 12.62
CA THR A 39 8.52 -5.39 13.95
C THR A 39 8.10 -4.34 14.97
N ASP A 40 8.24 -3.06 14.66
CA ASP A 40 7.87 -1.95 15.54
C ASP A 40 6.37 -1.94 15.84
N MET A 41 5.52 -2.21 14.84
CA MET A 41 4.06 -2.33 15.03
C MET A 41 3.68 -3.49 15.96
N ARG A 42 4.36 -4.65 15.82
CA ARG A 42 4.14 -5.80 16.72
C ARG A 42 4.58 -5.48 18.13
N ALA A 43 5.73 -4.83 18.31
CA ALA A 43 6.22 -4.42 19.62
C ALA A 43 5.25 -3.43 20.31
N LEU A 44 4.68 -2.49 19.56
CA LEU A 44 3.66 -1.58 20.09
C LEU A 44 2.39 -2.34 20.51
N ALA A 45 1.93 -3.31 19.72
CA ALA A 45 0.79 -4.15 20.08
C ALA A 45 1.05 -4.91 21.40
N THR A 46 2.23 -5.52 21.54
CA THR A 46 2.65 -6.19 22.79
C THR A 46 2.66 -5.24 23.98
N LEU A 47 3.19 -4.02 23.83
CA LEU A 47 3.18 -3.01 24.90
C LEU A 47 1.75 -2.68 25.38
N LEU A 48 0.80 -2.53 24.45
CA LEU A 48 -0.60 -2.23 24.79
C LEU A 48 -1.30 -3.43 25.44
N GLU A 49 -0.94 -4.66 25.07
CA GLU A 49 -1.42 -5.89 25.72
C GLU A 49 -0.88 -6.01 27.16
N GLU A 50 0.39 -5.68 27.38
CA GLU A 50 1.05 -5.75 28.70
C GLU A 50 0.58 -4.64 29.67
N HIS A 51 0.05 -3.53 29.13
CA HIS A 51 -0.36 -2.36 29.91
C HIS A 51 -1.83 -1.95 29.63
N PRO A 52 -2.83 -2.76 30.04
CA PRO A 52 -4.24 -2.51 29.77
C PRO A 52 -4.81 -1.23 30.43
N GLN A 53 -4.08 -0.65 31.39
CA GLN A 53 -4.41 0.63 32.00
C GLN A 53 -4.11 1.85 31.11
N LEU A 54 -3.31 1.68 30.05
CA LEU A 54 -3.02 2.76 29.12
C LEU A 54 -4.28 3.09 28.30
N PRO A 55 -4.69 4.36 28.24
CA PRO A 55 -5.89 4.72 27.53
C PRO A 55 -5.71 4.58 26.02
N ILE A 56 -6.72 4.00 25.36
CA ILE A 56 -6.87 4.02 23.90
C ILE A 56 -8.18 4.73 23.59
N SER A 57 -8.12 5.79 22.78
CA SER A 57 -9.31 6.52 22.36
C SER A 57 -10.23 5.61 21.53
N PRO A 58 -11.57 5.69 21.68
CA PRO A 58 -12.52 4.93 20.86
C PRO A 58 -12.45 5.28 19.36
N HIS A 59 -11.73 6.35 19.00
CA HIS A 59 -11.56 6.81 17.63
C HIS A 59 -10.15 6.54 17.07
N THR A 60 -9.31 5.77 17.78
CA THR A 60 -7.96 5.44 17.32
C THR A 60 -7.99 4.54 16.09
N SER A 61 -7.22 4.89 15.06
CA SER A 61 -6.90 4.04 13.89
C SER A 61 -5.39 3.92 13.70
N VAL A 62 -4.97 2.85 13.02
CA VAL A 62 -3.57 2.66 12.57
C VAL A 62 -3.57 2.57 11.06
N ASP A 63 -2.98 3.57 10.41
CA ASP A 63 -3.01 3.72 8.96
C ASP A 63 -1.60 3.57 8.38
N VAL A 64 -1.42 2.60 7.48
CA VAL A 64 -0.22 2.47 6.63
C VAL A 64 -0.58 2.96 5.24
N THR A 65 -0.03 4.11 4.85
CA THR A 65 -0.36 4.75 3.57
C THR A 65 0.84 4.79 2.65
N TYR A 66 0.66 4.34 1.41
CA TYR A 66 1.61 4.43 0.32
C TYR A 66 1.17 5.48 -0.70
N PHE A 67 2.10 6.34 -1.12
CA PHE A 67 1.89 7.35 -2.15
C PHE A 67 2.84 7.08 -3.32
N PRO A 68 2.34 6.71 -4.52
CA PRO A 68 3.17 6.58 -5.70
C PRO A 68 3.98 7.85 -5.98
N ARG A 69 5.28 7.68 -6.31
CA ARG A 69 6.17 8.77 -6.74
C ARG A 69 6.50 8.61 -8.22
N THR A 70 5.54 8.98 -9.05
CA THR A 70 5.66 8.90 -10.50
C THR A 70 5.72 10.29 -11.13
N GLU A 71 6.23 10.36 -12.37
CA GLU A 71 6.29 11.61 -13.16
C GLU A 71 4.97 11.97 -13.84
N SER A 72 3.97 11.07 -13.84
CA SER A 72 2.66 11.30 -14.43
C SER A 72 1.51 10.72 -13.61
N ASP A 73 0.35 11.37 -13.69
CA ASP A 73 -0.89 10.92 -13.05
C ASP A 73 -1.32 9.54 -13.55
N GLN A 74 -1.10 9.24 -14.83
CA GLN A 74 -1.41 7.92 -15.40
C GLN A 74 -0.55 6.82 -14.78
N ALA A 75 0.75 7.07 -14.60
CA ALA A 75 1.63 6.13 -13.93
C ALA A 75 1.26 5.98 -12.44
N ALA A 76 0.91 7.07 -11.75
CA ALA A 76 0.47 7.00 -10.36
C ALA A 76 -0.79 6.15 -10.22
N LEU A 77 -1.77 6.36 -11.12
CA LEU A 77 -3.00 5.57 -11.18
C LEU A 77 -2.71 4.09 -11.45
N ALA A 78 -1.77 3.78 -12.35
CA ALA A 78 -1.39 2.40 -12.64
C ALA A 78 -0.87 1.67 -11.40
N GLU A 79 -0.10 2.34 -10.53
CA GLU A 79 0.32 1.77 -9.25
C GLU A 79 -0.85 1.53 -8.29
N VAL A 80 -1.81 2.45 -8.20
CA VAL A 80 -3.03 2.24 -7.38
C VAL A 80 -3.83 1.05 -7.91
N VAL A 81 -3.94 0.90 -9.24
CA VAL A 81 -4.62 -0.24 -9.88
C VAL A 81 -3.90 -1.55 -9.58
N GLU A 82 -2.58 -1.59 -9.69
CA GLU A 82 -1.79 -2.78 -9.36
C GLU A 82 -1.93 -3.15 -7.87
N ALA A 83 -1.86 -2.16 -6.96
CA ALA A 83 -2.15 -2.39 -5.54
C ALA A 83 -3.56 -2.95 -5.33
N GLY A 84 -4.54 -2.43 -6.06
CA GLY A 84 -5.91 -2.94 -6.04
C GLY A 84 -6.00 -4.40 -6.47
N ALA A 85 -5.28 -4.80 -7.51
CA ALA A 85 -5.22 -6.19 -7.95
C ALA A 85 -4.69 -7.13 -6.85
N TYR A 86 -3.63 -6.75 -6.12
CA TYR A 86 -3.14 -7.52 -4.97
C TYR A 86 -4.15 -7.59 -3.82
N LEU A 87 -4.90 -6.52 -3.58
CA LEU A 87 -5.91 -6.45 -2.53
C LEU A 87 -7.23 -7.11 -2.93
N GLY A 88 -7.39 -7.51 -4.19
CA GLY A 88 -8.65 -7.99 -4.75
C GLY A 88 -9.74 -6.91 -4.79
N ARG A 89 -9.35 -5.65 -4.99
CA ARG A 89 -10.22 -4.47 -4.89
C ARG A 89 -10.02 -3.54 -6.09
N ILE A 90 -11.08 -2.85 -6.48
CA ILE A 90 -11.04 -1.85 -7.54
C ILE A 90 -10.78 -0.48 -6.89
N PRO A 91 -9.80 0.31 -7.38
CA PRO A 91 -9.61 1.66 -6.90
C PRO A 91 -10.83 2.55 -7.14
N ALA A 92 -11.09 3.46 -6.20
CA ALA A 92 -12.15 4.45 -6.29
C ALA A 92 -11.57 5.86 -6.39
N TRP A 93 -12.35 6.79 -6.93
CA TRP A 93 -12.08 8.22 -6.81
C TRP A 93 -12.77 8.76 -5.56
N GLU A 94 -12.00 9.24 -4.59
CA GLU A 94 -12.51 9.75 -3.31
C GLU A 94 -12.02 11.18 -3.08
N GLY A 95 -12.97 12.12 -2.98
CA GLY A 95 -12.67 13.56 -2.91
C GLY A 95 -11.94 14.03 -4.17
N ASP A 96 -10.62 14.15 -4.07
CA ASP A 96 -9.73 14.64 -5.13
C ASP A 96 -8.55 13.68 -5.42
N HIS A 97 -8.68 12.39 -5.09
CA HIS A 97 -7.61 11.41 -5.33
C HIS A 97 -8.14 10.02 -5.68
N TYR A 98 -7.29 9.21 -6.30
CA TYR A 98 -7.52 7.78 -6.44
C TYR A 98 -7.06 7.06 -5.17
N LEU A 99 -7.91 6.17 -4.65
CA LEU A 99 -7.66 5.39 -3.45
C LEU A 99 -7.98 3.92 -3.73
N VAL A 100 -7.11 3.04 -3.23
CA VAL A 100 -7.53 1.68 -2.86
C VAL A 100 -7.14 1.41 -1.42
N GLU A 101 -8.05 0.76 -0.69
CA GLU A 101 -7.89 0.50 0.74
C GLU A 101 -8.26 -0.94 1.10
N HIS A 102 -7.48 -1.50 2.02
CA HIS A 102 -7.85 -2.68 2.79
C HIS A 102 -7.95 -2.33 4.27
N ALA A 103 -9.15 -2.45 4.83
CA ALA A 103 -9.42 -2.24 6.24
C ALA A 103 -9.54 -3.57 6.99
N CYS A 104 -8.94 -3.64 8.18
CA CYS A 104 -9.03 -4.76 9.11
C CYS A 104 -9.19 -4.21 10.54
N GLY A 105 -10.44 -4.16 11.03
CA GLY A 105 -10.76 -3.54 12.31
C GLY A 105 -10.36 -2.05 12.33
N ALA A 106 -9.53 -1.67 13.31
CA ALA A 106 -8.98 -0.31 13.43
C ALA A 106 -7.75 -0.07 12.52
N GLY A 107 -7.22 -1.11 11.88
CA GLY A 107 -6.08 -1.02 10.97
C GLY A 107 -6.51 -0.79 9.53
N ARG A 108 -5.75 0.02 8.79
CA ARG A 108 -5.97 0.26 7.36
C ARG A 108 -4.66 0.27 6.59
N TYR A 109 -4.67 -0.36 5.42
CA TYR A 109 -3.63 -0.19 4.41
C TYR A 109 -4.21 0.56 3.22
N ARG A 110 -3.57 1.66 2.82
CA ARG A 110 -4.07 2.60 1.81
C ARG A 110 -3.02 2.84 0.75
N VAL A 111 -3.45 2.92 -0.50
CA VAL A 111 -2.63 3.42 -1.61
C VAL A 111 -3.35 4.59 -2.25
N VAL A 112 -2.68 5.75 -2.28
CA VAL A 112 -3.30 7.03 -2.65
C VAL A 112 -2.50 7.71 -3.75
N ALA A 113 -3.14 7.97 -4.90
CA ALA A 113 -2.60 8.83 -5.95
C ALA A 113 -3.40 10.13 -6.04
N ILE A 114 -2.72 11.25 -5.73
CA ILE A 114 -3.28 12.60 -5.84
C ILE A 114 -2.82 13.20 -7.18
N PRO A 115 -3.71 13.48 -8.13
CA PRO A 115 -3.33 14.02 -9.43
C PRO A 115 -2.63 15.38 -9.35
N GLU A 116 -1.79 15.68 -10.33
CA GLU A 116 -0.99 16.90 -10.36
C GLU A 116 -1.86 18.16 -10.41
N ALA A 117 -3.00 18.13 -11.10
CA ALA A 117 -3.95 19.24 -11.10
C ALA A 117 -4.46 19.57 -9.68
N VAL A 118 -4.71 18.55 -8.86
CA VAL A 118 -5.15 18.71 -7.46
C VAL A 118 -4.02 19.23 -6.59
N ARG A 119 -2.80 18.68 -6.76
CA ARG A 119 -1.60 19.18 -6.08
C ARG A 119 -1.33 20.64 -6.43
N ALA A 120 -1.46 21.02 -7.70
CA ALA A 120 -1.29 22.39 -8.18
C ALA A 120 -2.32 23.34 -7.58
N ARG A 121 -3.60 22.94 -7.52
CA ARG A 121 -4.66 23.72 -6.85
C ARG A 121 -4.35 23.94 -5.37
N TYR A 122 -3.88 22.90 -4.67
CA TYR A 122 -3.49 23.01 -3.27
C TYR A 122 -2.28 23.93 -3.05
N ARG A 123 -1.24 23.81 -3.90
CA ARG A 123 -0.08 24.71 -3.85
C ARG A 123 -0.46 26.16 -4.13
N ALA A 124 -1.34 26.41 -5.11
CA ALA A 124 -1.85 27.74 -5.40
C ALA A 124 -2.68 28.32 -4.24
N TRP A 125 -3.46 27.48 -3.54
CA TRP A 125 -4.19 27.90 -2.35
C TRP A 125 -3.24 28.29 -1.20
N LEU A 126 -2.18 27.50 -0.94
CA LEU A 126 -1.17 27.80 0.07
C LEU A 126 -0.46 29.13 -0.19
N THR A 127 -0.09 29.40 -1.45
CA THR A 127 0.57 30.66 -1.81
C THR A 127 -0.38 31.86 -1.76
N SER A 128 -1.65 31.66 -2.11
CA SER A 128 -2.66 32.73 -2.07
C SER A 128 -3.04 33.14 -0.64
N THR A 129 -3.09 32.19 0.30
CA THR A 129 -3.39 32.47 1.71
C THR A 129 -2.18 33.05 2.48
N GLY A 130 -0.95 32.81 2.00
CA GLY A 130 0.26 33.48 2.49
C GLY A 130 0.39 34.97 2.09
N HIS A 131 -0.56 35.50 1.33
CA HIS A 131 -0.59 36.90 0.87
C HIS A 131 -1.74 37.73 1.45
N VAL A 132 -2.31 37.34 2.60
CA VAL A 132 -3.09 38.28 3.41
C VAL A 132 -2.12 39.25 4.09
N ARG A 133 -1.75 40.33 3.37
CA ARG A 133 -1.33 41.56 4.05
C ARG A 133 -2.53 42.01 4.88
N GLN A 134 -2.34 42.13 6.19
CA GLN A 134 -3.24 42.94 7.00
C GLN A 134 -3.12 44.38 6.50
N ASP A 135 -4.24 44.93 6.05
CA ASP A 135 -4.45 46.38 5.91
C ASP A 135 -5.03 46.93 7.22
#